data_AF-A0A0F8WX58-F1
#
_entry.id   AF-A0A0F8WX58-F1
#
_cell.length_a   1.000
_cell.length_b   1.000
_cell.length_c   1.000
_cell.angle_alpha   90.00
_cell.angle_beta   90.00
_cell.angle_gamma   90.00
#
_symmetry.space_group_name_H-M   'P 1'
#
loop_
_entity.id
_entity.type
_entity.pdbx_description
1 polymer ?
#
loop_
_entity_poly.entity_id
_entity_poly.type
_entity_poly.pdbx_seq_one_letter_code
_entity_poly.pdbx_strand_id
1 'polypeptide(L)'
;MPTFQYEAMNSVGQVVKSDIEANSQEDAITKIRAMGHFPTKIKERTTKRPQRAGQPARAATTATRRRKVGSVPTKILTQFTRQLSTLQDAGLPILRSLRILQEQQKPGPMRLGIRQVCDDVESGASLSEAMAKHPKAFPPLYVNMVR
;
A
#
# COMPACT_ATOMS: atom_id res chain seq x y z
N MET A 1 32.58 -0.27 11.11
CA MET A 1 32.05 -1.15 12.16
C MET A 1 30.59 -1.46 11.83
N PRO A 2 30.07 -2.67 12.10
CA PRO A 2 28.67 -2.98 11.80
C PRO A 2 27.74 -2.21 12.75
N THR A 3 26.65 -1.67 12.21
CA THR A 3 25.63 -0.99 13.00
C THR A 3 24.50 -1.97 13.28
N PHE A 4 24.08 -2.09 14.52
CA PHE A 4 23.00 -2.96 14.96
C PHE A 4 21.80 -2.09 15.30
N GLN A 5 20.63 -2.39 14.75
CA GLN A 5 19.40 -1.75 15.19
C GLN A 5 18.86 -2.58 16.36
N TYR A 6 18.72 -1.97 17.53
CA TYR A 6 18.21 -2.64 18.71
C TYR A 6 16.89 -2.01 19.17
N GLU A 7 15.94 -2.86 19.54
CA GLU A 7 14.78 -2.50 20.33
C GLU A 7 15.10 -2.92 21.77
N ALA A 8 15.23 -1.96 22.68
CA ALA A 8 15.40 -2.24 24.10
C ALA A 8 14.31 -1.57 24.92
N MET A 9 13.94 -2.22 26.02
CA MET A 9 12.97 -1.74 26.98
C MET A 9 13.70 -1.06 28.13
N ASN A 10 13.35 0.20 28.40
CA ASN A 10 13.87 0.93 29.55
C ASN A 10 13.18 0.41 30.83
N SER A 11 13.74 0.72 32.01
CA SER A 11 13.15 0.34 33.31
C SER A 11 11.72 0.87 33.55
N VAL A 12 11.23 1.78 32.69
CA VAL A 12 9.89 2.39 32.71
C VAL A 12 8.92 1.66 31.75
N GLY A 13 9.34 0.55 31.12
CA GLY A 13 8.50 -0.24 30.20
C GLY A 13 8.35 0.36 28.80
N GLN A 14 9.06 1.45 28.49
CA GLN A 14 9.06 2.07 27.17
C GLN A 14 10.06 1.38 26.23
N VAL A 15 9.63 1.08 25.01
CA VAL A 15 10.48 0.46 23.98
C VAL A 15 11.19 1.54 23.18
N VAL A 16 12.51 1.62 23.32
CA VAL A 16 13.38 2.53 22.59
C VAL A 16 14.01 1.78 21.42
N LYS A 17 13.92 2.38 20.23
CA LYS A 17 14.55 1.86 19.01
C LYS A 17 15.71 2.77 18.64
N SER A 18 16.92 2.27 18.80
CA SER A 18 18.13 3.01 18.49
C SER A 18 19.11 2.13 17.74
N ASP A 19 20.01 2.76 17.01
CA ASP A 19 21.17 2.10 16.44
C ASP A 19 22.34 2.10 17.44
N ILE A 20 23.10 1.00 17.44
CA ILE A 20 24.31 0.85 18.23
C ILE A 20 25.42 0.27 17.35
N GLU A 21 26.60 0.85 17.45
CA GLU A 21 27.79 0.29 16.82
C GLU A 21 28.40 -0.77 17.74
N ALA A 22 28.42 -2.01 17.27
CA ALA A 22 28.99 -3.14 17.98
C ALA A 22 29.74 -4.03 17.00
N ASN A 23 30.71 -4.80 17.48
CA ASN A 23 31.46 -5.71 16.62
C ASN A 23 30.78 -7.08 16.48
N SER A 24 29.85 -7.42 17.36
CA SER A 24 29.06 -8.65 17.36
C SER A 24 27.72 -8.45 18.07
N GLN A 25 26.77 -9.37 17.86
CA GLN A 25 25.50 -9.38 18.60
C GLN A 25 25.71 -9.45 20.12
N GLU A 26 26.71 -10.20 20.60
CA GLU A 26 27.06 -10.30 22.02
C GLU A 26 27.64 -8.99 22.59
N ASP A 27 28.46 -8.29 21.80
CA ASP A 27 28.98 -6.96 22.14
C ASP A 27 27.84 -5.93 22.21
N ALA A 28 26.87 -6.01 21.29
CA ALA A 28 25.67 -5.17 21.31
C ALA A 28 24.83 -5.41 22.57
N ILE A 29 24.58 -6.67 22.95
CA ILE A 29 23.83 -7.01 24.17
C ILE A 29 24.51 -6.42 25.41
N THR A 30 25.84 -6.54 25.50
CA THR A 30 26.61 -6.05 26.64
C THR A 30 26.54 -4.53 26.74
N LYS A 31 26.68 -3.81 25.62
CA LYS A 31 26.52 -2.35 25.61
C LYS A 31 25.10 -1.89 25.92
N ILE A 32 24.08 -2.57 25.39
CA ILE A 32 22.67 -2.23 25.65
C ILE A 32 22.33 -2.45 27.14
N ARG A 33 22.82 -3.54 27.74
CA ARG A 33 22.69 -3.80 29.19
C ARG A 33 23.46 -2.78 30.03
N ALA A 34 24.65 -2.38 29.61
CA ALA A 34 25.44 -1.34 30.29
C ALA A 34 24.73 0.03 30.26
N MET A 35 23.92 0.30 29.24
CA MET A 35 23.06 1.48 29.15
C MET A 35 21.76 1.36 29.99
N GLY A 36 21.59 0.31 30.79
CA GLY A 36 20.41 0.11 31.63
C GLY A 36 19.14 -0.23 30.84
N HIS A 37 19.29 -0.75 29.61
CA HIS A 37 18.19 -1.12 28.74
C HIS A 37 18.15 -2.64 28.53
N PHE A 38 16.96 -3.23 28.52
CA PHE A 38 16.77 -4.66 28.29
C PHE A 38 16.51 -4.94 26.81
N PRO A 39 17.42 -5.59 26.07
CA PRO A 39 17.21 -5.85 24.65
C PRO A 39 16.06 -6.84 24.44
N THR A 40 15.05 -6.45 23.67
CA THR A 40 13.93 -7.32 23.28
C THR A 40 14.09 -7.87 21.88
N LYS A 41 14.70 -7.10 20.95
CA LYS A 41 15.06 -7.55 19.61
C LYS A 41 16.33 -6.87 19.15
N ILE A 42 17.30 -7.65 18.68
CA ILE A 42 18.55 -7.14 18.08
C ILE A 42 18.58 -7.64 16.64
N LYS A 43 18.70 -6.70 15.69
CA LYS A 43 18.77 -7.01 14.27
C LYS A 43 20.01 -6.35 13.67
N GLU A 44 20.93 -7.17 13.19
CA GLU A 44 22.14 -6.68 12.55
C GLU A 44 21.77 -5.94 11.25
N ARG A 45 22.18 -4.67 11.12
CA ARG A 45 22.12 -3.95 9.86
C ARG A 45 23.53 -3.98 9.28
N THR A 46 23.89 -5.11 8.65
CA THR A 46 25.15 -5.16 7.90
C THR A 46 25.06 -4.14 6.76
N THR A 47 25.86 -3.09 6.85
CA THR A 47 26.12 -2.14 5.77
C THR A 47 27.01 -2.83 4.73
N LYS A 48 26.41 -3.74 3.96
CA LYS A 48 26.96 -4.16 2.67
C LYS A 48 25.97 -3.73 1.59
N ARG A 49 26.30 -2.61 0.95
CA ARG A 49 25.79 -2.27 -0.39
C ARG A 49 26.09 -3.47 -1.32
N PRO A 50 25.16 -3.83 -2.23
CA PRO A 50 25.13 -5.14 -2.86
C PRO A 50 26.18 -5.23 -3.98
N GLN A 51 27.02 -6.26 -3.96
CA GLN A 51 27.79 -6.69 -5.13
C GLN A 51 27.37 -8.11 -5.52
N ARG A 52 27.05 -8.23 -6.81
CA ARG A 52 26.54 -9.39 -7.51
C ARG A 52 27.54 -10.55 -7.47
N ALA A 53 27.07 -11.77 -7.24
CA ALA A 53 27.47 -12.98 -7.97
C ALA A 53 26.52 -14.12 -7.59
N GLY A 54 25.96 -14.80 -8.59
CA GLY A 54 24.86 -15.73 -8.43
C GLY A 54 25.20 -17.09 -7.84
N GLN A 55 24.17 -17.72 -7.29
CA GLN A 55 23.95 -19.17 -7.33
C GLN A 55 22.44 -19.43 -7.21
N PRO A 56 21.87 -20.36 -8.01
CA PRO A 56 20.44 -20.56 -8.11
C PRO A 56 19.96 -21.51 -7.01
N ALA A 57 19.53 -20.95 -5.88
CA ALA A 57 18.83 -21.72 -4.86
C ALA A 57 17.32 -21.64 -5.13
N ARG A 58 16.78 -22.79 -5.55
CA ARG A 58 15.36 -23.14 -5.72
C ARG A 58 14.41 -22.23 -4.93
N ALA A 59 13.76 -21.33 -5.65
CA ALA A 59 12.67 -20.52 -5.12
C ALA A 59 11.47 -21.42 -4.86
N ALA A 60 11.28 -21.79 -3.59
CA ALA A 60 9.98 -22.17 -3.06
C ALA A 60 8.97 -21.11 -3.52
N THR A 61 7.97 -21.54 -4.28
CA THR A 61 6.84 -20.73 -4.74
C THR A 61 5.92 -20.40 -3.58
N THR A 62 6.43 -19.67 -2.59
CA THR A 62 5.57 -18.85 -1.75
C THR A 62 5.21 -17.67 -2.63
N ALA A 63 4.05 -17.80 -3.29
CA ALA A 63 3.39 -16.74 -4.03
C ALA A 63 3.27 -15.53 -3.10
N THR A 64 4.29 -14.68 -3.14
CA THR A 64 4.31 -13.37 -2.52
C THR A 64 3.21 -12.63 -3.25
N ARG A 65 2.04 -12.63 -2.63
CA ARG A 65 0.90 -11.80 -2.95
C ARG A 65 1.47 -10.40 -3.07
N ARG A 66 1.80 -10.02 -4.31
CA ARG A 66 2.18 -8.66 -4.70
C ARG A 66 0.99 -7.83 -4.26
N ARG A 67 1.02 -7.35 -3.02
CA ARG A 67 0.13 -6.31 -2.56
C ARG A 67 0.43 -5.16 -3.52
N LYS A 68 -0.43 -4.99 -4.53
CA LYS A 68 -0.47 -3.81 -5.39
C LYS A 68 -0.76 -2.64 -4.44
N VAL A 69 0.30 -2.10 -3.85
CA VAL A 69 0.27 -0.88 -3.06
C VAL A 69 -0.19 0.20 -4.02
N GLY A 70 -1.46 0.60 -3.92
CA GLY A 70 -2.08 1.62 -4.76
C GLY A 70 -3.34 1.20 -5.52
N SER A 71 -3.82 -0.04 -5.40
CA SER A 71 -5.14 -0.43 -5.96
C SER A 71 -6.26 -0.10 -4.98
N VAL A 72 -7.42 0.32 -5.51
CA VAL A 72 -8.63 0.51 -4.70
C VAL A 72 -9.06 -0.84 -4.09
N PRO A 73 -9.34 -0.91 -2.78
CA PRO A 73 -9.88 -2.11 -2.14
C PRO A 73 -11.20 -2.53 -2.76
N THR A 74 -11.42 -3.83 -2.95
CA THR A 74 -12.66 -4.38 -3.53
C THR A 74 -13.92 -3.88 -2.81
N LYS A 75 -13.87 -3.70 -1.49
CA LYS A 75 -14.98 -3.17 -0.68
C LYS A 75 -15.41 -1.76 -1.10
N ILE A 76 -14.46 -0.90 -1.44
CA ILE A 76 -14.76 0.48 -1.88
C ILE A 76 -15.34 0.44 -3.30
N LEU A 77 -14.77 -0.40 -4.17
CA LEU A 77 -15.29 -0.59 -5.52
C LEU A 77 -16.73 -1.10 -5.51
N THR A 78 -17.05 -2.13 -4.71
CA THR A 78 -18.42 -2.66 -4.61
C THR A 78 -19.40 -1.64 -4.04
N GLN A 79 -19.00 -0.86 -3.04
CA GLN A 79 -19.83 0.23 -2.51
C GLN A 79 -20.12 1.29 -3.57
N PHE A 80 -19.09 1.72 -4.31
CA PHE A 80 -19.24 2.65 -5.42
C PHE A 80 -20.20 2.12 -6.49
N THR A 81 -20.04 0.87 -6.93
CA THR A 81 -20.91 0.28 -7.96
C THR A 81 -22.36 0.20 -7.50
N ARG A 82 -22.60 -0.17 -6.24
CA ARG A 82 -23.96 -0.20 -5.68
C ARG A 82 -24.58 1.19 -5.63
N GLN A 83 -23.83 2.19 -5.18
CA GLN A 83 -24.32 3.56 -5.13
C GLN A 83 -24.59 4.12 -6.55
N LEU A 84 -23.72 3.80 -7.52
CA LEU A 84 -23.92 4.15 -8.92
C LEU A 84 -25.19 3.51 -9.48
N SER A 85 -25.44 2.22 -9.22
CA SER A 85 -26.69 1.54 -9.59
C SER A 85 -27.88 2.27 -9.01
N THR A 86 -27.89 2.56 -7.71
CA THR A 86 -29.01 3.26 -7.06
C THR A 86 -29.31 4.62 -7.69
N LEU A 87 -28.28 5.39 -8.04
CA LEU A 87 -28.46 6.69 -8.70
C LEU A 87 -28.97 6.53 -10.14
N GLN A 88 -28.50 5.50 -10.85
CA GLN A 88 -28.97 5.18 -12.20
C GLN A 88 -30.42 4.69 -12.20
N ASP A 89 -30.80 3.85 -11.22
CA ASP A 89 -32.16 3.37 -11.01
C ASP A 89 -33.13 4.51 -10.67
N ALA A 90 -32.62 5.56 -10.00
CA ALA A 90 -33.34 6.80 -9.74
C ALA A 90 -33.46 7.73 -10.98
N GLY A 91 -32.91 7.33 -12.13
CA GLY A 91 -33.00 8.06 -13.39
C GLY A 91 -32.08 9.28 -13.48
N LEU A 92 -31.06 9.38 -12.61
CA LEU A 92 -30.11 10.49 -12.70
C LEU A 92 -29.19 10.32 -13.92
N PRO A 93 -28.85 11.41 -14.63
CA PRO A 93 -27.83 11.36 -15.67
C PRO A 93 -26.51 10.83 -15.13
N ILE A 94 -25.86 9.93 -15.87
CA ILE A 94 -24.64 9.23 -15.44
C ILE A 94 -23.55 10.19 -14.97
N LEU A 95 -23.39 11.33 -15.66
CA LEU A 95 -22.42 12.36 -15.32
C LEU A 95 -22.66 12.94 -13.92
N ARG A 96 -23.94 13.23 -13.62
CA ARG A 96 -24.36 13.77 -12.33
C ARG A 96 -24.14 12.73 -11.23
N SER A 97 -24.47 11.48 -11.51
CA SER A 97 -24.23 10.35 -10.60
C SER A 97 -22.75 10.21 -10.26
N LEU A 98 -21.86 10.25 -11.26
CA LEU A 98 -20.42 10.16 -11.06
C LEU A 98 -19.86 11.35 -10.24
N ARG A 99 -20.32 12.58 -10.49
CA ARG A 99 -19.92 13.76 -9.70
C ARG A 99 -20.34 13.63 -8.23
N ILE A 100 -21.58 13.20 -7.96
CA ILE A 100 -22.06 12.94 -6.59
C ILE A 100 -21.18 11.89 -5.90
N LEU A 101 -20.88 10.79 -6.59
CA LEU A 101 -20.03 9.74 -6.03
C LEU A 101 -18.60 10.22 -5.79
N GLN A 102 -18.06 11.07 -6.66
CA GLN A 102 -16.72 11.66 -6.51
C GLN A 102 -16.61 12.50 -5.24
N GLU A 103 -17.63 13.29 -4.91
CA GLU A 103 -17.68 14.11 -3.70
C GLU A 103 -17.78 13.26 -2.42
N GLN A 104 -18.48 12.12 -2.49
CA GLN A 104 -18.62 11.20 -1.37
C GLN A 104 -17.35 10.38 -1.08
N GLN A 105 -16.43 10.25 -2.04
CA GLN A 105 -15.20 9.49 -1.84
C GLN A 105 -14.16 10.25 -1.00
N LYS A 106 -13.47 9.51 -0.13
CA LYS A 106 -12.31 10.03 0.59
C LYS A 106 -11.16 10.36 -0.39
N PRO A 107 -10.26 11.30 -0.04
CA PRO A 107 -9.06 11.56 -0.82
C PRO A 107 -8.27 10.26 -1.06
N GLY A 108 -7.98 9.96 -2.32
CA GLY A 108 -7.33 8.71 -2.70
C GLY A 108 -7.47 8.36 -4.17
N PRO A 109 -6.99 7.17 -4.58
CA PRO A 109 -6.97 6.74 -5.98
C PRO A 109 -8.37 6.61 -6.59
N MET A 110 -9.39 6.27 -5.79
CA MET A 110 -10.78 6.17 -6.25
C MET A 110 -11.33 7.53 -6.66
N ARG A 111 -11.19 8.55 -5.79
CA ARG A 111 -11.69 9.91 -6.06
C ARG A 111 -11.03 10.53 -7.29
N LEU A 112 -9.72 10.34 -7.44
CA LEU A 112 -8.99 10.82 -8.61
C LEU A 112 -9.43 10.09 -9.87
N GLY A 113 -9.60 8.76 -9.81
CA GLY A 113 -10.09 7.96 -10.91
C GLY A 113 -11.50 8.39 -11.37
N ILE A 114 -12.44 8.59 -10.44
CA ILE A 114 -13.79 9.04 -10.79
C ILE A 114 -13.75 10.44 -11.42
N ARG A 115 -12.93 11.35 -10.88
CA ARG A 115 -12.79 12.71 -11.45
C ARG A 115 -12.35 12.66 -12.92
N GLN A 116 -11.31 11.91 -13.22
CA GLN A 116 -10.80 11.78 -14.58
C GLN A 116 -11.81 11.07 -15.50
N VAL A 117 -12.56 10.09 -14.98
CA VAL A 117 -13.67 9.48 -15.71
C VAL A 117 -14.77 10.51 -16.02
N CYS A 118 -15.13 11.40 -15.07
CA CYS A 118 -16.07 12.48 -15.37
C CYS A 118 -15.56 13.38 -16.49
N ASP A 119 -14.30 13.85 -16.40
CA ASP A 119 -13.71 14.73 -17.39
C ASP A 119 -13.70 14.08 -18.80
N ASP A 120 -13.39 12.79 -18.88
CA ASP A 120 -13.41 12.02 -20.13
C ASP A 120 -14.82 11.84 -20.69
N VAL A 121 -15.81 11.54 -19.84
CA VAL A 121 -17.21 11.39 -20.27
C VAL A 121 -17.79 12.74 -20.69
N GLU A 122 -17.41 13.84 -20.04
CA GLU A 122 -17.74 15.21 -20.46
C GLU A 122 -17.15 15.53 -21.84
N SER A 123 -15.97 14.99 -22.16
CA SER A 123 -15.35 15.14 -23.48
C SER A 123 -15.96 14.23 -24.57
N GLY A 124 -16.92 13.36 -24.21
CA GLY A 124 -17.63 12.48 -25.13
C GLY A 124 -17.08 11.05 -25.22
N ALA A 125 -16.13 10.67 -24.37
CA ALA A 125 -15.67 9.28 -24.30
C ALA A 125 -16.75 8.37 -23.69
N SER A 126 -16.77 7.10 -24.10
CA SER A 126 -17.65 6.14 -23.45
C SER A 126 -17.21 5.86 -22.00
N LEU A 127 -18.17 5.51 -21.14
CA LEU A 127 -17.88 5.23 -19.72
C LEU A 127 -16.84 4.11 -19.54
N SER A 128 -16.93 3.08 -20.37
CA SER A 128 -16.03 1.93 -20.31
C SER A 128 -14.60 2.30 -20.74
N GLU A 129 -14.43 3.11 -21.78
CA GLU A 129 -13.12 3.63 -22.20
C GLU A 129 -12.51 4.55 -21.15
N ALA A 130 -13.31 5.45 -20.57
CA ALA A 130 -12.87 6.34 -19.51
C ALA A 130 -12.38 5.52 -18.29
N MET A 131 -13.14 4.51 -17.85
CA MET A 131 -12.74 3.62 -16.76
C MET A 131 -11.47 2.81 -17.09
N ALA A 132 -11.28 2.41 -18.35
CA ALA A 132 -10.12 1.65 -18.81
C ALA A 132 -8.79 2.37 -18.58
N LYS A 133 -8.77 3.70 -18.68
CA LYS A 133 -7.59 4.54 -18.46
C LYS A 133 -7.11 4.53 -17.01
N HIS A 134 -7.93 4.07 -16.06
CA HIS A 134 -7.63 4.09 -14.63
C HIS A 134 -7.59 2.68 -13.99
N PRO A 135 -6.62 1.81 -14.35
CA PRO A 135 -6.55 0.42 -13.88
C PRO A 135 -6.28 0.26 -12.37
N LYS A 136 -5.87 1.34 -11.69
CA LYS A 136 -5.69 1.39 -10.22
C LYS A 136 -7.03 1.52 -9.48
N ALA A 137 -8.02 2.17 -10.10
CA ALA A 137 -9.36 2.32 -9.55
C ALA A 137 -10.32 1.26 -10.09
N PHE A 138 -10.27 1.02 -11.41
CA PHE A 138 -11.14 0.08 -12.11
C PHE A 138 -10.32 -1.06 -12.71
N PRO A 139 -10.32 -2.26 -12.10
CA PRO A 139 -9.62 -3.40 -12.65
C PRO A 139 -10.12 -3.74 -14.07
N PRO A 140 -9.29 -4.32 -14.95
CA PRO A 140 -9.70 -4.67 -16.32
C PRO A 140 -10.96 -5.53 -16.39
N LEU A 141 -11.12 -6.47 -15.44
CA LEU A 141 -12.33 -7.29 -15.33
C LEU A 141 -13.58 -6.44 -15.10
N TYR A 142 -13.48 -5.43 -14.24
CA TYR A 142 -14.59 -4.51 -13.96
C TYR A 142 -14.97 -3.71 -15.21
N VAL A 143 -13.97 -3.18 -15.92
CA VAL A 143 -14.19 -2.42 -17.15
C VAL A 143 -14.87 -3.27 -18.22
N ASN A 144 -14.47 -4.54 -18.35
CA ASN A 144 -15.09 -5.46 -19.31
C ASN A 144 -16.54 -5.82 -18.96
N MET A 145 -16.99 -5.64 -17.71
CA MET A 145 -18.41 -5.81 -17.34
C MET A 145 -19.27 -4.59 -17.68
N VAL A 146 -18.65 -3.42 -17.90
CA VAL A 146 -19.33 -2.15 -18.20
C VAL A 146 -19.40 -1.87 -19.70
N ARG A 147 -18.61 -2.60 -20.50
CA ARG A 147 -18.64 -2.54 -21.97
C ARG A 147 -19.93 -3.08 -22.54
#